data_AF-A0A6P8KUL8-F1
#
_entry.id   AF-A0A6P8KUL8-F1
#
_cell.length_a   1.000
_cell.length_b   1.000
_cell.length_c   1.000
_cell.angle_alpha   90.00
_cell.angle_beta   90.00
_cell.angle_gamma   90.00
#
_symmetry.space_group_name_H-M   'P 1'
#
loop_
_entity.id
_entity.type
_entity.pdbx_description
1 polymer ?
#
loop_
_entity_poly.entity_id
_entity_poly.type
_entity_poly.pdbx_seq_one_letter_code
_entity_poly.pdbx_strand_id
1 'polypeptide(L)'
;MAGSSSINALLAKQMSLGEEIQSLIRNYKKDSAQRKSKLGYFEGRLCKLQYLWNAFTDGQNTIKTRNEKTEMEHTYFKTNFFVKIKTLVISYIGEFIQKLPTIENDTENVHVLGKDTRHVTASPENSDAEFDSKLQEQRQSMDRIEEIIQNLERVTRNGINPIILPYLTLMKKMHAEMNQVDM
;
A
#
# COMPACT_ATOMS: atom_id res chain seq x y z
N MET A 1 -34.37 5.79 12.46
CA MET A 1 -33.13 5.70 13.25
C MET A 1 -32.24 4.48 12.94
N ALA A 2 -32.35 3.82 11.77
CA ALA A 2 -31.61 2.57 11.48
C ALA A 2 -30.12 2.75 11.12
N GLY A 3 -29.64 3.98 10.91
CA GLY A 3 -28.28 4.21 10.43
C GLY A 3 -27.19 4.10 11.50
N SER A 4 -27.42 4.50 12.75
CA SER A 4 -26.32 4.65 13.75
C SER A 4 -25.70 3.32 14.16
N SER A 5 -26.48 2.24 14.21
CA SER A 5 -26.00 0.90 14.57
C SER A 5 -25.00 0.33 13.56
N SER A 6 -25.19 0.59 12.27
CA SER A 6 -24.31 0.07 11.22
C SER A 6 -22.96 0.80 11.16
N ILE A 7 -22.96 2.13 11.34
CA ILE A 7 -21.71 2.89 11.31
C ILE A 7 -20.85 2.63 12.54
N ASN A 8 -21.46 2.51 13.71
CA ASN A 8 -20.73 2.20 14.94
C ASN A 8 -20.11 0.79 14.88
N ALA A 9 -20.78 -0.17 14.24
CA ALA A 9 -20.23 -1.49 13.99
C ALA A 9 -19.00 -1.44 13.05
N LEU A 10 -19.06 -0.63 11.98
CA LEU A 10 -17.92 -0.42 11.08
C LEU A 10 -16.74 0.23 11.80
N LEU A 11 -17.00 1.28 12.61
CA LEU A 11 -15.98 1.94 13.43
C LEU A 11 -15.34 0.97 14.43
N ALA A 12 -16.14 0.16 15.13
CA ALA A 12 -15.65 -0.85 16.06
C ALA A 12 -14.80 -1.91 15.36
N LYS A 13 -15.25 -2.42 14.19
CA LYS A 13 -14.50 -3.37 13.37
C LYS A 13 -13.14 -2.80 12.96
N GLN A 14 -13.09 -1.56 12.47
CA GLN A 14 -11.83 -0.92 12.12
C GLN A 14 -10.93 -0.69 13.33
N MET A 15 -11.47 -0.28 14.48
CA MET A 15 -10.67 -0.14 15.70
C MET A 15 -10.03 -1.48 16.10
N SER A 16 -10.81 -2.56 16.12
CA SER A 16 -10.30 -3.92 16.38
C SER A 16 -9.18 -4.32 15.42
N LEU A 17 -9.39 -4.14 14.11
CA LEU A 17 -8.39 -4.47 13.10
C LEU A 17 -7.12 -3.60 13.23
N GLY A 18 -7.27 -2.32 13.58
CA GLY A 18 -6.14 -1.44 13.87
C GLY A 18 -5.32 -1.90 15.07
N GLU A 19 -5.98 -2.39 16.13
CA GLU A 19 -5.31 -2.98 17.28
C GLU A 19 -4.58 -4.29 16.93
N GLU A 20 -5.15 -5.12 16.05
CA GLU A 20 -4.50 -6.32 15.54
C GLU A 20 -3.24 -5.98 14.72
N ILE A 21 -3.32 -4.96 13.86
CA ILE A 21 -2.17 -4.42 13.10
C ILE A 21 -1.07 -3.96 14.07
N GLN A 22 -1.42 -3.14 15.06
CA GLN A 22 -0.46 -2.67 16.06
C GLN A 22 0.16 -3.83 16.86
N SER A 23 -0.63 -4.85 17.18
CA SER A 23 -0.16 -6.04 17.91
C SER A 23 0.78 -6.88 17.06
N LEU A 24 0.49 -7.06 15.76
CA LEU A 24 1.39 -7.74 14.82
C LEU A 24 2.77 -7.06 14.81
N ILE A 25 2.78 -5.73 14.73
CA ILE A 25 3.99 -4.92 14.67
C ILE A 25 4.73 -4.90 16.01
N ARG A 26 4.00 -4.80 17.14
CA ARG A 26 4.59 -4.89 18.48
C ARG A 26 5.27 -6.24 18.69
N ASN A 27 4.64 -7.33 18.23
CA ASN A 27 5.22 -8.67 18.30
C ASN A 27 6.46 -8.78 17.41
N TYR A 28 6.40 -8.26 16.19
CA TYR A 28 7.58 -8.18 15.32
C TYR A 28 8.76 -7.46 16.00
N LYS A 29 8.52 -6.32 16.66
CA LYS A 29 9.56 -5.58 17.38
C LYS A 29 10.20 -6.39 18.50
N LYS A 30 9.38 -7.17 19.23
CA LYS A 30 9.82 -8.02 20.36
C LYS A 30 10.46 -9.34 19.93
N ASP A 31 10.22 -9.78 18.70
CA ASP A 31 10.75 -11.04 18.21
C ASP A 31 12.28 -11.02 18.15
N SER A 32 12.90 -12.10 18.63
CA SER A 32 14.35 -12.27 18.67
C SER A 32 14.96 -12.38 17.27
N ALA A 33 16.26 -12.11 17.16
CA ALA A 33 17.01 -12.28 15.90
C ALA A 33 16.88 -13.71 15.35
N GLN A 34 16.95 -14.73 16.22
CA GLN A 34 16.77 -16.13 15.86
C GLN A 34 15.39 -16.43 15.27
N ARG A 35 14.33 -15.74 15.73
CA ARG A 35 12.99 -15.90 15.14
C ARG A 35 12.89 -15.21 13.79
N LYS A 36 13.50 -14.03 13.67
CA LYS A 36 13.54 -13.23 12.43
C LYS A 36 14.39 -13.86 11.32
N SER A 37 15.38 -14.68 11.68
CA SER A 37 16.23 -15.40 10.72
C SER A 37 15.57 -16.64 10.10
N LYS A 38 14.36 -17.02 10.53
CA LYS A 38 13.65 -18.17 9.95
C LYS A 38 13.19 -17.84 8.52
N LEU A 39 13.35 -18.81 7.62
CA LEU A 39 12.84 -18.71 6.26
C LEU A 39 11.33 -18.41 6.27
N GLY A 40 10.89 -17.48 5.41
CA GLY A 40 9.50 -17.07 5.30
C GLY A 40 8.98 -16.22 6.47
N TYR A 41 9.82 -15.86 7.45
CA TYR A 41 9.36 -15.02 8.57
C TYR A 41 8.84 -13.66 8.10
N PHE A 42 9.63 -12.94 7.31
CA PHE A 42 9.25 -11.62 6.80
C PHE A 42 8.11 -11.70 5.77
N GLU A 43 8.10 -12.73 4.94
CA GLU A 43 7.02 -12.98 3.97
C GLU A 43 5.68 -13.24 4.66
N GLY A 44 5.64 -14.13 5.65
CA GLY A 44 4.43 -14.41 6.42
C GLY A 44 3.92 -13.19 7.19
N ARG A 45 4.83 -12.36 7.71
CA ARG A 45 4.48 -11.09 8.37
C ARG A 45 3.92 -10.07 7.39
N LEU A 46 4.52 -9.95 6.20
CA LEU A 46 4.05 -9.07 5.13
C LEU A 46 2.66 -9.48 4.65
N CYS A 47 2.47 -10.77 4.32
CA CYS A 47 1.18 -11.31 3.89
C CYS A 47 0.08 -11.05 4.92
N LYS A 48 0.36 -11.32 6.21
CA LYS A 48 -0.60 -11.05 7.28
C LYS A 48 -0.88 -9.56 7.46
N LEU A 49 0.13 -8.70 7.35
CA LEU A 49 -0.05 -7.24 7.45
C LEU A 49 -0.89 -6.70 6.29
N GLN A 50 -0.67 -7.18 5.06
CA GLN A 50 -1.47 -6.82 3.89
C GLN A 50 -2.92 -7.30 4.01
N TYR A 51 -3.14 -8.53 4.49
CA TYR A 51 -4.49 -9.04 4.74
C TYR A 51 -5.25 -8.17 5.75
N LEU A 52 -4.63 -7.86 6.89
CA LEU A 52 -5.22 -7.01 7.91
C LEU A 52 -5.47 -5.59 7.39
N TRP A 53 -4.55 -5.04 6.60
CA TRP A 53 -4.73 -3.73 5.98
C TRP A 53 -5.93 -3.68 5.04
N ASN A 54 -6.07 -4.68 4.16
CA ASN A 54 -7.19 -4.77 3.24
C ASN A 54 -8.53 -4.89 4.00
N ALA A 55 -8.57 -5.70 5.07
CA ALA A 55 -9.75 -5.79 5.92
C ALA A 55 -10.03 -4.50 6.69
N PHE A 56 -8.99 -3.76 7.07
CA PHE A 56 -9.10 -2.49 7.80
C PHE A 56 -9.62 -1.36 6.90
N THR A 57 -9.21 -1.30 5.64
CA THR A 57 -9.69 -0.29 4.69
C THR A 57 -11.07 -0.61 4.13
N ASP A 58 -11.55 -1.85 4.30
CA ASP A 58 -12.93 -2.23 3.98
C ASP A 58 -13.93 -1.35 4.73
N GLY A 59 -14.87 -0.76 3.99
CA GLY A 59 -15.87 0.16 4.54
C GLY A 59 -15.36 1.58 4.88
N GLN A 60 -14.09 1.91 4.61
CA GLN A 60 -13.54 3.25 4.92
C GLN A 60 -14.28 4.37 4.20
N ASN A 61 -14.65 4.17 2.93
CA ASN A 61 -15.40 5.17 2.16
C ASN A 61 -16.76 5.48 2.81
N THR A 62 -17.45 4.45 3.29
CA THR A 62 -18.73 4.59 4.01
C THR A 62 -18.56 5.41 5.29
N ILE A 63 -17.47 5.16 6.05
CA ILE A 63 -17.17 5.91 7.27
C ILE A 63 -16.85 7.37 6.96
N LYS A 64 -16.02 7.62 5.94
CA LYS A 64 -15.63 8.96 5.51
C LYS A 64 -16.84 9.77 5.06
N THR A 65 -17.63 9.25 4.12
CA THR A 65 -18.83 9.93 3.61
C THR A 65 -19.84 10.21 4.70
N ARG A 66 -19.96 9.32 5.69
CA ARG A 66 -20.86 9.56 6.81
C ARG A 66 -20.35 10.65 7.74
N ASN A 67 -19.05 10.65 8.04
CA ASN A 67 -18.45 11.68 8.87
C ASN A 67 -18.56 13.07 8.22
N GLU A 68 -18.34 13.18 6.91
CA GLU A 68 -18.51 14.44 6.16
C GLU A 68 -19.93 15.02 6.27
N LYS A 69 -20.95 14.17 6.41
CA LYS A 69 -22.35 14.60 6.51
C LYS A 69 -22.81 14.93 7.93
N THR A 70 -22.19 14.32 8.92
CA THR A 70 -22.72 14.29 10.31
C THR A 70 -21.74 14.78 11.35
N GLU A 71 -20.48 15.04 10.97
CA GLU A 71 -19.40 15.48 11.86
C GLU A 71 -19.35 14.66 13.15
N MET A 72 -19.10 13.36 13.00
CA MET A 72 -19.29 12.41 14.09
C MET A 72 -18.31 12.66 15.24
N GLU A 73 -18.86 12.90 16.41
CA GLU A 73 -18.16 12.93 17.70
C GLU A 73 -17.74 11.50 18.14
N HIS A 74 -16.69 10.95 17.52
CA HIS A 74 -16.17 9.61 17.87
C HIS A 74 -14.64 9.60 18.06
N THR A 75 -14.15 8.81 19.02
CA THR A 75 -12.71 8.68 19.35
C THR A 75 -11.86 8.33 18.14
N TYR A 76 -12.41 7.53 17.23
CA TYR A 76 -11.79 7.18 15.95
C TYR A 76 -11.31 8.42 15.16
N PHE A 77 -12.16 9.44 15.05
CA PHE A 77 -11.84 10.69 14.34
C PHE A 77 -10.99 11.62 15.19
N LYS A 78 -11.33 11.80 16.48
CA LYS A 78 -10.58 12.64 17.42
C LYS A 78 -9.10 12.26 17.52
N THR A 79 -8.80 10.97 17.39
CA THR A 79 -7.42 10.45 17.47
C THR A 79 -6.71 10.34 16.14
N ASN A 80 -7.35 10.69 15.01
CA ASN A 80 -6.86 10.40 13.65
C ASN A 80 -6.46 8.92 13.50
N PHE A 81 -7.28 8.01 14.02
CA PHE A 81 -6.94 6.59 14.13
C PHE A 81 -6.58 5.97 12.78
N PHE A 82 -7.39 6.23 11.75
CA PHE A 82 -7.12 5.73 10.39
C PHE A 82 -5.74 6.14 9.87
N VAL A 83 -5.40 7.42 9.99
CA VAL A 83 -4.13 7.96 9.49
C VAL A 83 -2.96 7.33 10.24
N LYS A 84 -3.07 7.21 11.57
CA LYS A 84 -2.05 6.55 12.40
C LYS A 84 -1.80 5.11 11.96
N ILE A 85 -2.86 4.33 11.73
CA ILE A 85 -2.73 2.94 11.26
C ILE A 85 -2.17 2.91 9.84
N LYS A 86 -2.62 3.76 8.91
CA LYS A 86 -2.10 3.85 7.54
C LYS A 86 -0.58 4.11 7.54
N THR A 87 -0.12 5.11 8.28
CA THR A 87 1.31 5.46 8.39
C THR A 87 2.11 4.28 8.93
N LEU A 88 1.60 3.61 9.97
CA LEU A 88 2.24 2.45 10.56
C LEU A 88 2.38 1.30 9.54
N VAL A 89 1.29 0.97 8.82
CA VAL A 89 1.27 -0.09 7.81
C VAL A 89 2.28 0.19 6.70
N ILE A 90 2.28 1.40 6.13
CA ILE A 90 3.20 1.78 5.06
C ILE A 90 4.66 1.61 5.51
N SER A 91 4.98 2.06 6.72
CA SER A 91 6.34 1.91 7.28
C SER A 91 6.77 0.45 7.38
N TYR A 92 5.90 -0.42 7.90
CA TYR A 92 6.25 -1.83 8.15
C TYR A 92 6.19 -2.70 6.89
N ILE A 93 5.37 -2.35 5.90
CA ILE A 93 5.43 -2.98 4.58
C ILE A 93 6.81 -2.73 3.96
N GLY A 94 7.27 -1.47 3.96
CA GLY A 94 8.60 -1.12 3.45
C GLY A 94 9.71 -1.88 4.18
N GLU A 95 9.66 -1.89 5.52
CA GLU A 95 10.65 -2.61 6.33
C GLU A 95 10.65 -4.13 6.05
N PHE A 96 9.48 -4.76 5.90
CA PHE A 96 9.43 -6.20 5.61
C PHE A 96 9.92 -6.52 4.21
N ILE A 97 9.60 -5.71 3.21
CA ILE A 97 10.11 -5.88 1.84
C ILE A 97 11.63 -5.77 1.80
N GLN A 98 12.23 -4.79 2.50
CA GLN A 98 13.69 -4.65 2.62
C GLN A 98 14.38 -5.88 3.25
N LYS A 99 13.65 -6.68 4.01
CA LYS A 99 14.17 -7.88 4.70
C LYS A 99 13.83 -9.18 3.97
N LEU A 100 13.09 -9.10 2.86
CA LEU A 100 12.92 -10.24 1.98
C LEU A 100 14.24 -10.47 1.21
N PRO A 101 14.66 -11.73 1.04
CA PRO A 101 15.79 -12.03 0.18
C PRO A 101 15.48 -11.54 -1.24
N THR A 102 16.35 -10.72 -1.80
CA THR A 102 16.32 -10.37 -3.23
C THR A 102 16.50 -11.68 -3.98
N ILE A 103 15.47 -12.13 -4.69
CA ILE A 103 15.62 -13.20 -5.68
C ILE A 103 16.36 -12.55 -6.85
N GLU A 104 17.69 -12.45 -6.76
CA GLU A 104 18.50 -12.42 -7.96
C GLU A 104 18.27 -13.77 -8.65
N ASN A 105 17.71 -13.73 -9.85
CA ASN A 105 17.54 -14.90 -10.68
C ASN A 105 18.92 -15.42 -11.10
N ASP A 106 19.57 -16.17 -10.23
CA ASP A 106 20.60 -17.14 -10.63
C ASP A 106 19.88 -18.39 -11.21
N THR A 107 19.08 -18.18 -12.25
CA THR A 107 18.77 -19.23 -13.22
C THR A 107 19.91 -19.31 -14.23
N GLU A 108 21.08 -19.74 -13.76
CA GLU A 108 22.09 -20.45 -14.53
C GLU A 108 23.18 -20.87 -13.55
N ASN A 109 23.06 -22.09 -13.01
CA ASN A 109 24.15 -23.07 -13.03
C ASN A 109 23.66 -24.39 -12.43
N VAL A 110 23.34 -25.31 -13.33
CA VAL A 110 23.26 -26.74 -13.09
C VAL A 110 24.64 -27.24 -12.69
N HIS A 111 24.71 -27.91 -11.53
CA HIS A 111 25.77 -28.80 -11.03
C HIS A 111 27.22 -28.27 -10.95
N VAL A 112 27.84 -28.37 -9.77
CA VAL A 112 28.79 -29.45 -9.41
C VAL A 112 29.24 -29.31 -7.93
N LEU A 113 29.37 -30.47 -7.30
CA LEU A 113 29.93 -30.82 -6.00
C LEU A 113 31.36 -30.28 -5.73
N GLY A 114 31.64 -29.70 -4.55
CA GLY A 114 32.97 -29.77 -3.92
C GLY A 114 33.53 -28.52 -3.21
N LYS A 115 33.67 -28.65 -1.88
CA LYS A 115 34.76 -28.18 -0.97
C LYS A 115 35.32 -26.73 -1.02
N ASP A 116 35.18 -26.10 0.16
CA ASP A 116 36.14 -25.31 0.95
C ASP A 116 36.87 -24.04 0.41
N THR A 117 37.00 -23.12 1.37
CA THR A 117 37.96 -22.00 1.55
C THR A 117 37.74 -20.62 0.92
N ARG A 118 37.52 -19.65 1.85
CA ARG A 118 38.08 -18.29 1.99
C ARG A 118 37.63 -17.14 1.07
N HIS A 119 37.03 -16.15 1.76
CA HIS A 119 37.20 -14.69 1.62
C HIS A 119 37.60 -14.11 0.26
N VAL A 120 36.70 -13.33 -0.35
CA VAL A 120 37.06 -12.04 -1.00
C VAL A 120 35.92 -11.02 -0.75
N THR A 121 36.39 -9.79 -0.65
CA THR A 121 35.86 -8.50 -0.18
C THR A 121 34.59 -7.95 -0.80
N ALA A 122 33.85 -7.22 0.04
CA ALA A 122 32.78 -6.29 -0.33
C ALA A 122 33.26 -5.17 -1.26
N SER A 123 32.34 -4.70 -2.10
CA SER A 123 32.32 -3.32 -2.59
C SER A 123 30.86 -2.85 -2.66
N PRO A 124 30.40 -1.95 -1.76
CA PRO A 124 29.02 -1.47 -1.75
C PRO A 124 28.99 0.04 -1.98
N GLU A 125 28.85 0.52 -3.21
CA GLU A 125 28.70 1.98 -3.44
C GLU A 125 27.63 2.40 -4.46
N ASN A 126 26.82 1.48 -5.02
CA ASN A 126 25.76 1.88 -5.98
C ASN A 126 24.34 1.36 -5.67
N SER A 127 24.12 0.59 -4.59
CA SER A 127 22.80 0.00 -4.30
C SER A 127 21.78 1.01 -3.78
N ASP A 128 22.23 2.00 -3.01
CA ASP A 128 21.32 2.83 -2.21
C ASP A 128 20.61 3.88 -3.05
N ALA A 129 21.32 4.48 -4.03
CA ALA A 129 20.75 5.45 -4.95
C ALA A 129 19.77 4.82 -5.96
N GLU A 130 20.06 3.61 -6.45
CA GLU A 130 19.16 2.87 -7.33
C GLU A 130 17.90 2.41 -6.58
N PHE A 131 18.05 2.04 -5.31
CA PHE A 131 16.95 1.66 -4.43
C PHE A 131 16.04 2.85 -4.09
N ASP A 132 16.62 4.01 -3.74
CA ASP A 132 15.86 5.24 -3.50
C ASP A 132 15.10 5.66 -4.76
N SER A 133 15.70 5.50 -5.94
CA SER A 133 15.03 5.71 -7.23
C SER A 133 13.84 4.76 -7.42
N LYS A 134 14.02 3.45 -7.18
CA LYS A 134 12.92 2.47 -7.29
C LYS A 134 11.79 2.70 -6.28
N LEU A 135 12.14 3.10 -5.06
CA LEU A 135 11.15 3.38 -4.00
C LEU A 135 10.38 4.67 -4.29
N GLN A 136 11.04 5.66 -4.89
CA GLN A 136 10.40 6.86 -5.42
C GLN A 136 9.48 6.53 -6.60
N GLU A 137 9.91 5.69 -7.54
CA GLU A 137 9.08 5.22 -8.66
C GLU A 137 7.85 4.45 -8.17
N GLN A 138 8.00 3.59 -7.16
CA GLN A 138 6.88 2.84 -6.59
C GLN A 138 5.87 3.78 -5.91
N ARG A 139 6.33 4.82 -5.19
CA ARG A 139 5.46 5.85 -4.60
C ARG A 139 4.72 6.63 -5.69
N GLN A 140 5.43 7.07 -6.72
CA GLN A 140 4.81 7.74 -7.87
C GLN A 140 3.79 6.85 -8.58
N SER A 141 4.06 5.56 -8.70
CA SER A 141 3.13 4.58 -9.27
C SER A 141 1.86 4.44 -8.42
N MET A 142 2.02 4.35 -7.09
CA MET A 142 0.88 4.34 -6.16
C MET A 142 0.05 5.62 -6.24
N ASP A 143 0.70 6.79 -6.25
CA ASP A 143 0.02 8.08 -6.35
C ASP A 143 -0.75 8.20 -7.67
N ARG A 144 -0.17 7.72 -8.78
CA ARG A 144 -0.86 7.62 -10.08
C ARG A 144 -2.05 6.67 -10.04
N ILE A 145 -1.93 5.52 -9.39
CA ILE A 145 -3.05 4.57 -9.24
C ILE A 145 -4.17 5.20 -8.43
N GLU A 146 -3.85 5.91 -7.34
CA GLU A 146 -4.83 6.62 -6.52
C GLU A 146 -5.54 7.72 -7.32
N GLU A 147 -4.81 8.48 -8.15
CA GLU A 147 -5.38 9.46 -9.07
C GLU A 147 -6.31 8.83 -10.12
N ILE A 148 -5.91 7.69 -10.70
CA ILE A 148 -6.75 6.93 -11.64
C ILE A 148 -8.04 6.47 -10.95
N ILE A 149 -7.94 5.92 -9.74
CA ILE A 149 -9.11 5.48 -8.95
C ILE A 149 -10.04 6.67 -8.67
N GLN A 150 -9.52 7.81 -8.21
CA GLN A 150 -10.33 8.99 -7.95
C GLN A 150 -11.03 9.52 -9.21
N ASN A 151 -10.34 9.49 -10.36
CA ASN A 151 -10.93 9.88 -11.63
C ASN A 151 -12.01 8.90 -12.09
N LEU A 152 -11.79 7.59 -11.97
CA LEU A 152 -12.79 6.57 -12.27
C LEU A 152 -14.02 6.72 -11.38
N GLU A 153 -13.84 6.95 -10.09
CA GLU A 153 -14.94 7.18 -9.15
C GLU A 153 -15.72 8.45 -9.47
N ARG A 154 -15.05 9.55 -9.85
CA ARG A 154 -15.70 10.81 -10.25
C ARG A 154 -16.55 10.62 -11.50
N VAL A 155 -16.00 9.94 -12.50
CA VAL A 155 -16.64 9.75 -13.80
C VAL A 155 -17.82 8.79 -13.69
N THR A 156 -17.68 7.72 -12.92
CA THR A 156 -18.77 6.79 -12.61
C THR A 156 -19.89 7.50 -11.84
N ARG A 157 -19.56 8.38 -10.88
CA ARG A 157 -20.54 9.22 -10.16
C ARG A 157 -21.31 10.18 -11.06
N ASN A 158 -20.70 10.63 -12.16
CA ASN A 158 -21.32 11.50 -13.14
C ASN A 158 -22.08 10.71 -14.23
N GLY A 159 -22.28 9.40 -14.06
CA GLY A 159 -23.02 8.55 -15.00
C GLY A 159 -22.27 8.22 -16.29
N ILE A 160 -20.97 8.53 -16.36
CA ILE A 160 -20.13 8.25 -17.52
C ILE A 160 -19.51 6.86 -17.34
N ASN A 161 -19.67 6.00 -18.34
CA ASN A 161 -19.09 4.67 -18.33
C ASN A 161 -17.55 4.76 -18.39
N PRO A 162 -16.81 4.16 -17.44
CA PRO A 162 -15.35 4.24 -17.39
C PRO A 162 -14.64 3.60 -18.59
N ILE A 163 -15.31 2.75 -19.37
CA ILE A 163 -14.77 2.21 -20.64
C ILE A 163 -14.60 3.33 -21.69
N ILE A 164 -15.41 4.40 -21.59
CA ILE A 164 -15.43 5.50 -22.57
C ILE A 164 -14.39 6.59 -22.24
N LEU A 165 -13.82 6.59 -21.03
CA LEU A 165 -12.86 7.60 -20.54
C LEU A 165 -11.63 7.80 -21.43
N PRO A 166 -10.93 6.74 -21.90
CA PRO A 166 -9.77 6.90 -22.79
C PRO A 166 -10.13 7.65 -24.07
N TYR A 167 -11.32 7.38 -24.62
CA TYR A 167 -11.83 8.00 -25.83
C TYR A 167 -12.21 9.47 -25.60
N LEU A 168 -12.78 9.81 -24.43
CA LEU A 168 -13.07 11.21 -24.05
C LEU A 168 -11.81 12.05 -23.89
N THR A 169 -10.76 11.49 -23.30
CA THR A 169 -9.46 12.15 -23.17
C THR A 169 -8.82 12.38 -24.54
N LEU A 170 -8.89 11.39 -25.44
CA LEU A 170 -8.42 11.52 -26.81
C LEU A 170 -9.19 12.61 -27.58
N MET A 171 -10.52 12.62 -27.48
CA MET A 171 -11.36 13.65 -28.13
C MET A 171 -11.07 15.07 -27.61
N LYS A 172 -10.82 15.23 -26.31
CA LYS A 172 -10.41 16.53 -25.75
C LYS A 172 -9.04 16.98 -26.25
N LYS A 173 -8.08 16.06 -26.37
CA LYS A 173 -6.76 16.35 -26.90
C LYS A 173 -6.83 16.76 -28.37
N MET A 174 -7.57 16.01 -29.19
CA MET A 174 -7.83 16.36 -30.59
C MET A 174 -8.52 17.71 -30.75
N HIS A 175 -9.50 18.02 -29.88
CA HIS A 175 -10.18 19.32 -29.90
C HIS A 175 -9.27 20.48 -29.48
N ALA A 176 -8.34 20.24 -28.54
CA ALA A 176 -7.34 21.23 -28.13
C ALA A 176 -6.29 21.47 -29.23
N GLU A 177 -5.88 20.41 -29.95
CA GLU A 177 -4.98 20.49 -31.09
C GLU A 177 -5.65 21.21 -32.28
N MET A 178 -6.93 20.93 -32.57
CA MET A 178 -7.68 21.66 -33.60
C MET A 178 -7.80 23.16 -33.28
N ASN A 179 -8.01 23.52 -32.01
CA ASN A 179 -8.10 24.93 -31.59
C ASN A 179 -6.73 25.65 -31.54
N GLN A 180 -5.61 24.94 -31.70
CA GLN A 180 -4.27 25.53 -31.80
C GLN A 180 -3.83 25.80 -33.25
N VAL A 181 -4.55 25.26 -34.24
CA VAL A 181 -4.22 25.40 -35.67
C VAL A 181 -4.88 26.64 -36.31
N ASP A 182 -5.82 27.29 -35.61
CA ASP A 182 -6.51 28.52 -36.05
C ASP A 182 -5.90 29.83 -35.49
N MET A 183 -4.60 29.85 -35.15
CA MET A 183 -3.83 31.08 -34.86
C MET A 183 -2.64 31.24 -35.80
#